data_AF-A0A2U9BSZ1-F1
#
_entry.id   AF-A0A2U9BSZ1-F1
#
_cell.length_a   1.000
_cell.length_b   1.000
_cell.length_c   1.000
_cell.angle_alpha   90.00
_cell.angle_beta   90.00
_cell.angle_gamma   90.00
#
_symmetry.space_group_name_H-M   'P 1'
#
loop_
_entity.id
_entity.type
_entity.pdbx_description
1 polymer ?
#
loop_
_entity_poly.entity_id
_entity_poly.type
_entity_poly.pdbx_seq_one_letter_code
_entity_poly.pdbx_strand_id
1 'polypeptide(L)'
;MRHSLFPLCVLGLLALSSACYIQNCPRGGKRALPETGIRQCMSCGPGDRGRCFGPSICCGEGLGCLLGSPETAHCAEENYLLTPCQAGGRPCGSEGGHCAASGLCCNSESCALDSDCLGETEASDPARGSAGSSPAELLLRLLHVTARGQTEY
;
A
#
# COMPACT_ATOMS: atom_id res chain seq x y z
N MET A 1 -0.53 6.09 -64.52
CA MET A 1 0.07 6.37 -63.19
C MET A 1 -0.82 5.92 -62.02
N ARG A 2 -1.55 4.79 -62.12
CA ARG A 2 -2.47 4.29 -61.08
C ARG A 2 -2.09 2.92 -60.50
N HIS A 3 -1.22 2.18 -61.20
CA HIS A 3 -0.78 0.84 -60.81
C HIS A 3 0.29 0.83 -59.70
N SER A 4 1.08 1.90 -59.56
CA SER A 4 2.12 2.00 -58.51
C SER A 4 1.59 2.42 -57.14
N LEU A 5 0.36 2.96 -57.06
CA LEU A 5 -0.23 3.40 -55.78
C LEU A 5 -0.74 2.21 -54.95
N PHE A 6 -1.22 1.17 -55.62
CA PHE A 6 -1.79 -0.03 -55.00
C PHE A 6 -0.78 -0.82 -54.14
N PRO A 7 0.43 -1.17 -54.61
CA PRO A 7 1.41 -1.86 -53.77
C PRO A 7 1.92 -0.99 -52.62
N LEU A 8 2.02 0.33 -52.82
CA LEU A 8 2.39 1.30 -51.78
C LEU A 8 1.33 1.37 -50.65
N CYS A 9 0.04 1.37 -51.01
CA CYS A 9 -1.05 1.31 -50.02
C CYS A 9 -1.06 0.00 -49.23
N VAL A 10 -0.85 -1.14 -49.89
CA VAL A 10 -0.82 -2.45 -49.22
C VAL A 10 0.38 -2.53 -48.25
N LEU A 11 1.55 -2.04 -48.67
CA LEU A 11 2.74 -2.01 -47.81
C LEU A 11 2.56 -1.08 -46.60
N GLY A 12 1.88 0.06 -46.79
CA GLY A 12 1.50 0.97 -45.70
C GLY A 12 0.54 0.33 -44.70
N LEU A 13 -0.51 -0.37 -45.17
CA LEU A 13 -1.48 -1.04 -44.30
C LEU A 13 -0.83 -2.18 -43.49
N LEU A 14 0.12 -2.91 -44.06
CA LEU A 14 0.90 -3.96 -43.37
C LEU A 14 1.84 -3.38 -42.30
N ALA A 15 2.43 -2.20 -42.56
CA ALA A 15 3.26 -1.50 -41.57
C ALA A 15 2.42 -0.92 -40.42
N LEU A 16 1.21 -0.44 -40.70
CA LEU A 16 0.30 0.04 -39.67
C LEU A 16 -0.29 -1.10 -38.83
N SER A 17 -0.51 -2.29 -39.40
CA SER A 17 -1.00 -3.45 -38.65
C SER A 17 0.07 -4.10 -37.78
N SER A 18 1.36 -4.05 -38.17
CA SER A 18 2.46 -4.53 -37.34
C SER A 18 2.81 -3.59 -36.18
N ALA A 19 2.59 -2.27 -36.34
CA ALA A 19 2.81 -1.28 -35.30
C ALA A 19 1.80 -1.34 -34.13
N CYS A 20 0.68 -2.05 -34.30
CA CYS A 20 -0.36 -2.22 -33.28
C CYS A 20 -0.45 -3.65 -32.72
N TYR A 21 0.63 -4.44 -32.78
CA TYR A 21 0.68 -5.77 -32.16
C TYR A 21 1.51 -5.78 -30.86
N ILE A 22 1.22 -4.84 -29.95
CA ILE A 22 1.66 -4.98 -28.55
C ILE A 22 0.72 -6.00 -27.90
N GLN A 23 1.18 -7.24 -27.81
CA GLN A 23 0.51 -8.32 -27.04
C GLN A 23 0.76 -8.20 -25.53
N ASN A 24 1.73 -7.37 -25.13
CA ASN A 24 2.06 -7.08 -23.74
C ASN A 24 1.77 -5.61 -23.45
N CYS A 25 0.49 -5.20 -23.48
CA CYS A 25 0.14 -3.91 -22.93
C CYS A 25 0.43 -3.95 -21.42
N PRO A 26 1.23 -3.02 -20.86
CA PRO A 26 1.35 -2.91 -19.42
C PRO A 26 -0.06 -2.73 -18.85
N ARG A 27 -0.37 -3.51 -17.81
CA ARG A 27 -1.70 -3.55 -17.20
C ARG A 27 -1.95 -2.20 -16.50
N GLY A 28 -2.68 -1.30 -17.17
CA GLY A 28 -3.02 0.03 -16.64
C GLY A 28 -2.90 1.12 -17.70
N GLY A 29 -4.00 1.42 -18.39
CA GLY A 29 -4.11 2.63 -19.23
C GLY A 29 -4.30 3.89 -18.38
N LYS A 30 -4.19 5.09 -18.99
CA LYS A 30 -4.28 6.42 -18.32
C LYS A 30 -5.58 6.69 -17.52
N ARG A 31 -6.52 5.75 -17.47
CA ARG A 31 -7.84 5.85 -16.82
C ARG A 31 -8.20 4.62 -15.98
N ALA A 32 -7.25 3.72 -15.74
CA ALA A 32 -7.53 2.40 -15.17
C ALA A 32 -7.59 2.34 -13.64
N LEU A 33 -7.69 3.48 -12.93
CA LEU A 33 -7.94 3.46 -11.49
C LEU A 33 -9.29 4.12 -11.20
N PRO A 34 -10.35 3.34 -10.91
CA PRO A 34 -11.41 3.83 -10.05
C PRO A 34 -10.77 4.17 -8.70
N GLU A 35 -11.13 5.32 -8.13
CA GLU A 35 -10.79 5.76 -6.77
C GLU A 35 -11.53 4.87 -5.74
N THR A 36 -11.35 3.56 -5.85
CA THR A 36 -11.68 2.60 -4.82
C THR A 36 -10.49 2.57 -3.89
N GLY A 37 -10.69 2.91 -2.62
CA GLY A 37 -9.64 3.04 -1.62
C GLY A 37 -8.59 1.93 -1.66
N ILE A 38 -7.36 2.29 -1.28
CA ILE A 38 -6.21 1.38 -1.27
C ILE A 38 -6.53 0.18 -0.37
N ARG A 39 -6.49 -1.03 -0.92
CA ARG A 39 -6.75 -2.25 -0.15
C ARG A 39 -5.53 -2.64 0.70
N GLN A 40 -5.73 -3.47 1.71
CA GLN A 40 -4.60 -4.13 2.36
C GLN A 40 -3.95 -5.15 1.43
N CYS A 41 -2.63 -5.26 1.49
CA CYS A 41 -1.92 -6.32 0.78
C CYS A 41 -2.27 -7.70 1.36
N MET A 42 -2.07 -8.75 0.56
CA MET A 42 -2.37 -10.13 0.92
C MET A 42 -1.70 -10.54 2.23
N SER A 43 -2.39 -11.43 2.95
CA SER A 43 -1.85 -12.06 4.15
C SER A 43 -0.73 -13.04 3.76
N CYS A 44 0.22 -13.27 4.67
CA CYS A 44 1.31 -14.21 4.45
C CYS A 44 1.86 -14.75 5.79
N GLY A 45 2.72 -15.76 5.69
CA GLY A 45 3.40 -16.36 6.84
C GLY A 45 2.53 -17.30 7.67
N PRO A 46 3.08 -17.87 8.76
CA PRO A 46 2.38 -18.85 9.59
C PRO A 46 1.08 -18.30 10.19
N GLY A 47 -0.05 -18.91 9.83
CA GLY A 47 -1.37 -18.53 10.32
C GLY A 47 -1.87 -17.17 9.81
N ASP A 48 -1.40 -16.73 8.63
CA ASP A 48 -1.82 -15.48 7.98
C ASP A 48 -1.62 -14.23 8.85
N ARG A 49 -0.63 -14.28 9.76
CA ARG A 49 -0.34 -13.21 10.73
C ARG A 49 0.53 -12.09 10.15
N GLY A 50 1.09 -12.28 8.95
CA GLY A 50 1.89 -11.29 8.24
C GLY A 50 1.15 -10.65 7.06
N ARG A 51 1.78 -9.63 6.50
CA ARG A 51 1.37 -8.93 5.27
C ARG A 51 2.54 -8.83 4.31
N CYS A 52 2.22 -8.86 3.02
CA CYS A 52 3.20 -8.70 1.95
C CYS A 52 3.64 -7.23 1.83
N PHE A 53 4.93 -6.97 2.02
CA PHE A 53 5.55 -5.64 1.80
C PHE A 53 6.22 -5.54 0.43
N GLY A 54 6.55 -6.69 -0.18
CA GLY A 54 7.14 -6.82 -1.51
C GLY A 54 6.97 -8.26 -2.03
N PRO A 55 7.36 -8.57 -3.28
CA PRO A 55 7.13 -9.88 -3.89
C PRO A 55 7.86 -11.04 -3.19
N SER A 56 8.87 -10.73 -2.37
CA SER A 56 9.66 -11.68 -1.60
C SER A 56 9.81 -11.25 -0.13
N ILE A 57 8.89 -10.43 0.38
CA ILE A 57 8.95 -9.86 1.74
C ILE A 57 7.60 -10.03 2.44
N CYS A 58 7.60 -10.77 3.54
CA CYS A 58 6.44 -10.96 4.41
C CYS A 58 6.79 -10.52 5.83
N CYS A 59 6.03 -9.58 6.40
CA CYS A 59 6.29 -9.09 7.76
C CYS A 59 5.02 -9.09 8.60
N GLY A 60 5.17 -9.26 9.91
CA GLY A 60 4.07 -9.14 10.86
C GLY A 60 4.54 -8.99 12.30
N GLU A 61 3.68 -8.39 13.12
CA GLU A 61 3.93 -8.23 14.56
C GLU A 61 4.11 -9.60 15.25
N GLY A 62 5.24 -9.75 15.93
CA GLY A 62 5.67 -11.01 16.56
C GLY A 62 6.19 -12.10 15.60
N LEU A 63 5.97 -11.97 14.29
CA LEU A 63 6.60 -12.81 13.26
C LEU A 63 7.99 -12.28 12.88
N GLY A 64 8.18 -10.96 12.94
CA GLY A 64 9.33 -10.29 12.33
C GLY A 64 9.12 -10.17 10.83
N CYS A 65 10.21 -10.25 10.06
CA CYS A 65 10.19 -10.23 8.59
C CYS A 65 10.89 -11.46 8.02
N LEU A 66 10.22 -12.10 7.06
CA LEU A 66 10.74 -13.19 6.23
C LEU A 66 11.09 -12.60 4.86
N LEU A 67 12.32 -12.83 4.40
CA LEU A 67 12.81 -12.34 3.12
C LEU A 67 13.29 -13.51 2.26
N GLY A 68 12.81 -13.61 1.03
CA GLY A 68 13.26 -14.62 0.06
C GLY A 68 13.00 -16.07 0.47
N SER A 69 12.08 -16.29 1.41
CA SER A 69 11.70 -17.63 1.88
C SER A 69 10.54 -18.18 1.04
N PRO A 70 10.31 -19.52 1.00
CA PRO A 70 9.18 -20.09 0.26
C PRO A 70 7.83 -19.56 0.75
N GLU A 71 7.72 -19.18 2.03
CA GLU A 71 6.51 -18.55 2.60
C GLU A 71 6.23 -17.16 2.00
N THR A 72 7.24 -16.49 1.44
CA THR A 72 7.09 -15.19 0.75
C THR A 72 6.67 -15.32 -0.70
N ALA A 73 6.73 -16.52 -1.29
CA ALA A 73 6.41 -16.72 -2.71
C ALA A 73 4.96 -16.31 -3.05
N HIS A 74 4.03 -16.45 -2.10
CA HIS A 74 2.65 -15.99 -2.24
C HIS A 74 2.56 -14.46 -2.47
N CYS A 75 3.51 -13.68 -1.93
CA CYS A 75 3.52 -12.23 -2.11
C CYS A 75 3.81 -11.80 -3.55
N ALA A 76 4.45 -12.65 -4.37
CA ALA A 76 4.65 -12.37 -5.79
C ALA A 76 3.31 -12.29 -6.54
N GLU A 77 2.24 -12.88 -6.00
CA GLU A 77 0.91 -12.82 -6.62
C GLU A 77 0.31 -11.40 -6.59
N GLU A 78 0.74 -10.53 -5.67
CA GLU A 78 0.36 -9.12 -5.65
C GLU A 78 0.66 -8.42 -6.99
N ASN A 79 1.73 -8.81 -7.68
CA ASN A 79 2.12 -8.24 -8.98
C ASN A 79 1.10 -8.51 -10.09
N TYR A 80 0.24 -9.52 -9.93
CA TYR A 80 -0.80 -9.85 -10.91
C TYR A 80 -2.13 -9.17 -10.61
N LEU A 81 -2.27 -8.53 -9.44
CA LEU A 81 -3.47 -7.80 -9.05
C LEU A 81 -3.44 -6.38 -9.61
N LEU A 82 -4.57 -5.97 -10.19
CA LEU A 82 -4.72 -4.64 -10.81
C LEU A 82 -5.03 -3.52 -9.81
N THR A 83 -5.38 -3.89 -8.59
CA THR A 83 -5.73 -2.95 -7.53
C THR A 83 -4.51 -2.71 -6.64
N PRO A 84 -4.09 -1.44 -6.45
CA PRO A 84 -2.97 -1.12 -5.57
C PRO A 84 -3.31 -1.52 -4.14
N CYS A 85 -2.31 -2.01 -3.43
CA CYS A 85 -2.43 -2.37 -2.03
C CYS A 85 -1.39 -1.63 -1.18
N GLN A 86 -1.64 -1.58 0.13
CA GLN A 86 -0.67 -1.13 1.12
C GLN A 86 -0.64 -2.12 2.28
N ALA A 87 0.55 -2.53 2.69
CA ALA A 87 0.74 -3.52 3.75
C ALA A 87 0.28 -3.00 5.12
N GLY A 88 0.21 -1.67 5.28
CA GLY A 88 -0.06 -0.96 6.52
C GLY A 88 1.22 -0.46 7.18
N GLY A 89 1.12 -0.01 8.43
CA GLY A 89 2.24 0.54 9.18
C GLY A 89 2.49 2.03 8.89
N ARG A 90 3.04 2.72 9.88
CA ARG A 90 3.43 4.13 9.75
C ARG A 90 4.59 4.26 8.76
N PRO A 91 4.64 5.36 7.98
CA PRO A 91 5.77 5.60 7.08
C PRO A 91 7.06 5.76 7.88
N CYS A 92 8.17 5.29 7.31
CA CYS A 92 9.53 5.36 7.87
C CYS A 92 10.57 5.47 6.75
N GLY A 93 11.75 5.95 7.08
CA GLY A 93 12.84 6.20 6.12
C GLY A 93 12.50 7.23 5.02
N SER A 94 13.43 7.41 4.07
CA SER A 94 13.27 8.31 2.92
C SER A 94 12.65 7.65 1.70
N GLU A 95 12.77 6.31 1.59
CA GLU A 95 12.46 5.53 0.38
C GLU A 95 11.00 5.03 0.34
N GLY A 96 10.07 5.73 1.00
CA GLY A 96 8.67 5.30 1.08
C GLY A 96 8.48 3.97 1.82
N GLY A 97 9.31 3.72 2.84
CA GLY A 97 9.21 2.55 3.68
C GLY A 97 8.04 2.64 4.67
N HIS A 98 7.65 1.50 5.21
CA HIS A 98 6.64 1.38 6.25
C HIS A 98 7.13 0.45 7.37
N CYS A 99 6.77 0.80 8.61
CA CYS A 99 7.11 -0.04 9.76
C CYS A 99 6.37 -1.37 9.65
N ALA A 100 7.14 -2.43 9.46
CA ALA A 100 6.63 -3.75 9.11
C ALA A 100 6.62 -4.71 10.30
N ALA A 101 7.51 -4.47 11.26
CA ALA A 101 7.57 -5.11 12.57
C ALA A 101 8.30 -4.17 13.54
N SER A 102 8.27 -4.50 14.82
CA SER A 102 8.99 -3.76 15.87
C SER A 102 10.47 -3.52 15.50
N GLY A 103 10.81 -2.27 15.24
CA GLY A 103 12.17 -1.82 14.89
C GLY A 103 12.60 -2.07 13.44
N LEU A 104 11.71 -2.51 12.54
CA LEU A 104 12.01 -2.74 11.12
C LEU A 104 11.18 -1.86 10.20
N CYS A 105 11.86 -1.09 9.36
CA CYS A 105 11.30 -0.33 8.25
C CYS A 105 11.50 -1.10 6.95
N CYS A 106 10.43 -1.38 6.20
CA CYS A 106 10.51 -2.13 4.94
C CYS A 106 9.87 -1.37 3.79
N ASN A 107 10.49 -1.47 2.62
CA ASN A 107 9.89 -1.12 1.33
C ASN A 107 9.69 -2.40 0.49
N SER A 108 9.37 -2.26 -0.80
CA SER A 108 9.10 -3.39 -1.68
C SER A 108 10.33 -4.27 -1.98
N GLU A 109 11.53 -3.79 -1.67
CA GLU A 109 12.79 -4.43 -2.06
C GLU A 109 13.64 -4.88 -0.86
N SER A 110 13.56 -4.18 0.27
CA SER A 110 14.42 -4.43 1.42
C SER A 110 13.79 -3.98 2.75
N CYS A 111 14.40 -4.44 3.84
CA CYS A 111 14.09 -4.01 5.19
C CYS A 111 15.37 -3.53 5.89
N ALA A 112 15.27 -2.46 6.66
CA ALA A 112 16.34 -1.94 7.50
C ALA A 112 15.85 -1.78 8.93
N LEU A 113 16.79 -1.82 9.88
CA LEU A 113 16.49 -1.47 11.25
C LEU A 113 16.23 0.03 11.35
N ASP A 114 15.15 0.40 12.01
CA ASP A 114 14.76 1.80 12.20
C ASP A 114 14.19 1.96 13.62
N SER A 115 14.82 2.84 14.41
CA SER A 115 14.34 3.18 15.75
C SER A 115 12.97 3.83 15.72
N ASP A 116 12.62 4.49 14.63
CA ASP A 116 11.30 5.08 14.42
C ASP A 116 10.23 4.01 14.18
N CYS A 117 10.57 2.73 14.18
CA CYS A 117 9.62 1.62 14.19
C CYS A 117 9.59 0.87 15.53
N LEU A 118 10.35 1.32 16.55
CA LEU A 118 10.27 0.76 17.90
C LEU A 118 9.05 1.35 18.61
N GLY A 119 7.97 0.56 18.65
CA GLY A 119 6.81 0.80 19.51
C GLY A 119 6.12 2.16 19.38
N GLU A 120 5.05 2.22 18.58
CA GLU A 120 3.70 2.55 19.08
C GLU A 120 2.76 1.67 18.25
N THR A 121 2.25 0.62 18.91
CA THR A 121 1.18 -0.22 18.39
C THR A 121 -0.12 0.60 18.38
N GLU A 122 -0.26 1.53 17.45
CA GLU A 122 -1.54 2.13 17.16
C GLU A 122 -2.01 1.63 15.80
N ALA A 123 -2.80 0.56 15.91
CA ALA A 123 -3.62 0.01 14.86
C ALA A 123 -4.31 1.15 14.11
N SER A 124 -3.99 1.28 12.82
CA SER A 124 -4.89 1.93 11.88
C SER A 124 -6.16 1.07 11.84
N ASP A 125 -7.15 1.46 12.62
CA ASP A 125 -8.48 0.87 12.65
C ASP A 125 -9.40 1.81 11.85
N PRO A 126 -9.58 1.62 10.52
CA PRO A 126 -10.51 2.44 9.75
C PRO A 126 -11.91 1.85 9.89
N ALA A 127 -12.40 1.70 11.13
CA ALA A 127 -13.71 1.10 11.39
C ALA A 127 -14.34 1.55 12.71
N ARG A 128 -14.26 2.85 13.06
CA ARG A 128 -15.26 3.45 13.96
C ARG A 128 -15.78 4.75 13.38
N GLY A 129 -17.01 4.67 12.88
CA GLY A 129 -17.74 5.77 12.31
C GLY A 129 -17.90 6.95 13.27
N SER A 130 -18.07 8.10 12.64
CA SER A 130 -18.69 9.31 13.17
C SER A 130 -19.62 9.07 14.37
N ALA A 131 -19.20 9.51 15.55
CA ALA A 131 -20.09 9.81 16.66
C ALA A 131 -19.83 11.27 17.03
N GLY A 132 -20.80 12.13 16.68
CA GLY A 132 -20.74 13.57 16.93
C GLY A 132 -20.39 13.87 18.38
N SER A 133 -19.49 14.83 18.56
CA SER A 133 -19.11 15.34 19.88
C SER A 133 -20.37 15.85 20.58
N SER A 134 -20.85 15.11 21.57
CA SER A 134 -22.01 15.50 22.35
C SER A 134 -21.62 16.65 23.30
N PRO A 135 -22.49 17.63 23.53
CA PRO A 135 -22.20 18.77 24.40
C PRO A 135 -21.86 18.37 25.84
N ALA A 136 -22.21 17.15 26.26
CA ALA A 136 -21.87 16.60 27.57
C ALA A 136 -20.36 16.32 27.75
N GLU A 137 -19.66 15.92 26.68
CA GLU A 137 -18.23 15.61 26.76
C GLU A 137 -17.38 16.88 26.87
N LEU A 138 -17.80 17.93 26.16
CA LEU A 138 -17.22 19.27 26.23
C LEU A 138 -17.42 19.88 27.64
N LEU A 139 -18.60 19.66 28.24
CA LEU A 139 -18.92 20.10 29.60
C LEU A 139 -18.03 19.43 30.66
N LEU A 140 -17.78 18.12 30.53
CA LEU A 140 -16.84 17.39 31.40
C LEU A 140 -15.40 17.91 31.28
N ARG A 141 -14.96 18.26 30.08
CA ARG A 141 -13.64 18.86 29.89
C ARG A 141 -13.51 20.25 30.51
N LEU A 142 -14.56 21.09 30.45
CA LEU A 142 -14.55 22.39 31.13
C LEU A 142 -14.56 22.25 32.66
N LEU A 143 -15.28 21.29 33.22
CA LEU A 143 -15.30 21.05 34.67
C LEU A 143 -13.93 20.59 35.22
N HIS A 144 -13.15 19.84 34.42
CA HIS A 144 -11.79 19.47 34.80
C HIS A 144 -10.80 20.65 34.74
N VAL A 145 -11.05 21.66 33.89
CA VAL A 145 -10.20 22.85 33.80
C VAL A 145 -10.44 23.80 34.97
N THR A 146 -11.68 23.94 35.42
CA THR A 146 -12.00 24.82 36.56
C THR A 146 -11.57 24.25 37.91
N ALA A 147 -11.47 22.92 38.04
CA ALA A 147 -10.99 22.26 39.27
C ALA A 147 -9.49 22.40 39.53
N ARG A 148 -8.67 22.77 38.52
CA ARG A 148 -7.21 22.96 38.66
C ARG A 148 -6.79 24.39 39.04
N GLY A 149 -7.75 25.30 39.24
CA GLY A 149 -7.48 26.74 39.48
C GLY A 149 -7.59 27.23 40.92
N GLN A 150 -7.77 26.37 41.94
CA GLN A 150 -7.84 26.79 43.34
C GLN A 150 -6.92 25.98 44.25
N THR A 151 -5.61 26.15 44.09
CA THR A 151 -4.63 25.95 45.16
C THR A 151 -3.34 26.62 44.70
N GLU A 152 -3.10 27.83 45.20
CA GLU A 152 -1.79 28.43 45.49
C GLU A 152 -2.11 29.74 46.23
N TYR A 153 -1.85 29.74 47.54
CA TYR A 153 -1.82 30.91 48.41
C TYR A 153 -0.36 31.29 48.61
#